data_AF-A0A9E1MSF6-F1
#
_entry.id   AF-A0A9E1MSF6-F1
#
_cell.length_a   1.000
_cell.length_b   1.000
_cell.length_c   1.000
_cell.angle_alpha   90.00
_cell.angle_beta   90.00
_cell.angle_gamma   90.00
#
_symmetry.space_group_name_H-M   'P 1'
#
loop_
_entity.id
_entity.type
_entity.pdbx_description
1 polymer ?
#
loop_
_entity_poly.entity_id
_entity_poly.type
_entity_poly.pdbx_seq_one_letter_code
_entity_poly.pdbx_strand_id
1 'polypeptide(L)'
;MLTPEDTLKLNVLISTSVAIRIDVYKLIVVGLTKDKKEQTIALQPSGDSSKYIQAVQKLLIGKVLGGMGGYPSYLKRWSRMGQVSSSNLKSLLKIGSIEAVVAVANSQNLNDEVIELVWWCATNTDQQAEIGRFLLTRDFVVEHPVGKQIANYLLEFLPFTDDTTQLIDTTNLVLQEGLISQESKDRLWKQGQRKTAFLVGFIERMKDSLPNNDGTVALSLNNKELDCVSSEQGQIMLKTIAHILKKINQEYVLYRTLEVLGKCLSHPMIHPYDQIDKLQKQSQSVLEKLGRDDEQIQARLLLAGVSERLVVSTISAHGLAGSAIRKKLVHVLTPIQDALKLLTTP
;
A
#
# COMPACT_ATOMS: atom_id res chain seq x y z
N MET A 1 12.44 28.07 26.22
CA MET A 1 12.61 29.18 25.25
C MET A 1 13.81 28.87 24.38
N LEU A 2 13.86 29.35 23.14
CA LEU A 2 15.04 29.19 22.29
C LEU A 2 16.20 30.04 22.80
N THR A 3 17.43 29.55 22.67
CA THR A 3 18.61 30.37 22.93
C THR A 3 18.72 31.48 21.87
N PRO A 4 19.34 32.64 22.19
CA PRO A 4 19.58 33.67 21.19
C PRO A 4 20.43 33.18 20.01
N GLU A 5 21.39 32.30 20.28
CA GLU A 5 22.25 31.69 19.28
C GLU A 5 21.46 30.79 18.31
N ASP A 6 20.63 29.87 18.83
CA ASP A 6 19.80 29.02 17.98
C ASP A 6 18.78 29.85 17.19
N THR A 7 18.22 30.89 17.82
CA THR A 7 17.31 31.83 17.15
C THR A 7 17.98 32.49 15.94
N LEU A 8 19.23 32.95 16.08
CA LEU A 8 19.98 33.55 14.97
C LEU A 8 20.26 32.51 13.87
N LYS A 9 20.78 31.33 14.23
CA LYS A 9 21.09 30.26 13.29
C LYS A 9 19.86 29.81 12.50
N LEU A 10 18.72 29.64 13.16
CA LEU A 10 17.45 29.24 12.52
C LEU A 10 16.92 30.32 11.55
N ASN A 11 17.05 31.60 11.90
CA ASN A 11 16.68 32.71 11.00
C ASN A 11 17.53 32.75 9.72
N VAL A 12 18.82 32.42 9.83
CA VAL A 12 19.70 32.28 8.67
C VAL A 12 19.27 31.06 7.84
N LEU A 13 19.10 29.91 8.49
CA LEU A 13 18.73 28.65 7.83
C LEU A 13 17.44 28.78 7.01
N ILE A 14 16.38 29.37 7.58
CA ILE A 14 15.11 29.53 6.87
C ILE A 14 15.22 30.46 5.66
N SER A 15 16.14 31.42 5.67
CA SER A 15 16.33 32.36 4.57
C SER A 15 17.08 31.71 3.40
N THR A 16 17.98 30.77 3.69
CA THR A 16 18.82 30.06 2.69
C THR A 16 18.20 28.77 2.16
N SER A 17 17.22 28.21 2.87
CA SER A 17 16.67 26.88 2.57
C SER A 17 15.40 26.92 1.71
N VAL A 18 15.26 25.93 0.82
CA VAL A 18 14.05 25.63 0.05
C VAL A 18 13.11 24.68 0.79
N ALA A 19 13.64 23.87 1.71
CA ALA A 19 12.88 22.95 2.55
C ALA A 19 13.61 22.75 3.89
N ILE A 20 12.87 22.44 4.96
CA ILE A 20 13.42 22.22 6.30
C ILE A 20 12.80 20.95 6.89
N ARG A 21 13.63 20.10 7.47
CA ARG A 21 13.19 18.98 8.31
C ARG A 21 13.80 19.08 9.70
N ILE A 22 13.09 18.53 10.68
CA ILE A 22 13.53 18.46 12.06
C ILE A 22 13.62 16.98 12.43
N ASP A 23 14.82 16.54 12.82
CA ASP A 23 15.02 15.21 13.40
C ASP A 23 14.89 15.36 14.92
N VAL A 24 13.72 14.99 15.44
CA VAL A 24 13.35 15.17 16.85
C VAL A 24 14.17 14.29 17.79
N TYR A 25 14.69 13.16 17.29
CA TYR A 25 15.51 12.22 18.07
C TYR A 25 16.94 12.71 18.21
N LYS A 26 17.52 13.22 17.12
CA LYS A 26 18.87 13.80 17.12
C LYS A 26 18.92 15.25 17.57
N LEU A 27 17.76 15.89 17.73
CA LEU A 27 17.62 17.30 18.05
C LEU A 27 18.41 18.18 17.07
N ILE A 28 18.24 17.91 15.78
CA ILE A 28 18.86 18.69 14.71
C ILE A 28 17.80 19.27 13.77
N VAL A 29 18.08 20.45 13.24
CA VAL A 29 17.32 21.07 12.16
C VAL A 29 18.19 21.06 10.92
N VAL A 30 17.67 20.48 9.85
CA VAL A 30 18.37 20.42 8.57
C VAL A 30 17.60 21.28 7.58
N GLY A 31 18.31 22.20 6.93
CA GLY A 31 17.81 22.98 5.80
C GLY A 31 18.43 22.51 4.50
N LEU A 32 17.62 22.31 3.48
CA LEU A 32 18.07 21.99 2.14
C LEU A 32 18.16 23.27 1.31
N THR A 33 19.31 23.56 0.71
CA THR A 33 19.49 24.72 -0.18
C THR A 33 19.01 24.43 -1.61
N LYS A 34 18.93 25.47 -2.46
CA LYS A 34 18.60 25.32 -3.90
C LYS A 34 19.56 24.37 -4.63
N ASP A 35 20.83 24.35 -4.21
CA ASP A 35 21.88 23.49 -4.79
C ASP A 35 21.89 22.07 -4.18
N LYS A 36 20.81 21.67 -3.50
CA LYS A 36 20.66 20.37 -2.83
C LYS A 36 21.75 20.08 -1.76
N LYS A 37 22.31 21.12 -1.14
CA LYS A 37 23.24 20.97 -0.01
C LYS A 37 22.49 21.07 1.32
N GLU A 38 22.85 20.20 2.25
CA GLU A 38 22.28 20.21 3.61
C GLU A 38 23.06 21.17 4.52
N GLN A 39 22.32 21.99 5.26
CA GLN A 39 22.83 22.83 6.35
C GLN A 39 22.21 22.34 7.65
N THR A 40 23.04 21.88 8.58
CA THR A 40 22.59 21.25 9.83
C THR A 40 22.86 22.16 11.03
N ILE A 41 21.85 22.34 11.87
CA ILE A 41 21.95 23.01 13.17
C ILE A 41 21.65 21.97 14.24
N ALA A 42 22.61 21.72 15.12
CA ALA A 42 22.37 20.98 16.36
C ALA A 42 21.73 21.90 17.39
N LEU A 43 20.57 21.50 17.91
CA LEU A 43 19.83 22.26 18.92
C LEU A 43 20.40 21.99 20.30
N GLN A 44 20.48 23.04 21.13
CA GLN A 44 20.97 22.94 22.50
C GLN A 44 19.85 23.31 23.48
N PRO A 45 18.88 22.41 23.73
CA PRO A 45 17.79 22.70 24.64
C PRO A 45 18.30 22.84 26.07
N SER A 46 17.99 23.96 26.72
CA SER A 46 18.30 24.18 28.14
C SER A 46 17.32 23.47 29.10
N GLY A 47 16.49 22.56 28.61
CA GLY A 47 15.38 21.93 29.33
C GLY A 47 14.61 20.93 28.46
N ASP A 48 13.29 20.87 28.63
CA ASP A 48 12.40 19.96 27.89
C ASP A 48 12.57 20.10 26.36
N SER A 49 13.13 19.04 25.75
CA SER A 49 13.42 18.97 24.32
C SER A 49 12.16 19.08 23.48
N SER A 50 11.02 18.53 23.92
CA SER A 50 9.76 18.59 23.19
C SER A 50 9.24 20.03 23.11
N LYS A 51 9.27 20.76 24.23
CA LYS A 51 8.93 22.19 24.26
C LYS A 51 9.93 23.03 23.44
N TYR A 52 11.19 22.60 23.37
CA TYR A 52 12.19 23.25 22.54
C TYR A 52 11.89 23.09 21.05
N ILE A 53 11.57 21.87 20.60
CA ILE A 53 11.13 21.60 19.22
C ILE A 53 9.87 22.41 18.87
N GLN A 54 8.87 22.47 19.76
CA GLN A 54 7.69 23.30 19.54
C GLN A 54 8.04 24.79 19.38
N ALA A 55 9.03 25.28 20.13
CA ALA A 55 9.51 26.66 20.00
C ALA A 55 10.24 26.89 18.66
N VAL A 56 11.05 25.93 18.20
CA VAL A 56 11.68 25.95 16.87
C VAL A 56 10.60 26.01 15.78
N GLN A 57 9.63 25.09 15.81
CA GLN A 57 8.52 25.06 14.86
C GLN A 57 7.75 26.38 14.86
N LYS A 58 7.43 26.93 16.04
CA LYS A 58 6.72 28.22 16.16
C LYS A 58 7.50 29.37 15.50
N LEU A 59 8.83 29.40 15.63
CA LEU A 59 9.68 30.37 14.95
C LEU A 59 9.61 30.19 13.44
N LEU A 60 9.76 28.96 12.94
CA LEU A 60 9.71 28.66 11.50
C LEU A 60 8.34 29.04 10.91
N ILE A 61 7.24 28.64 11.57
CA ILE A 61 5.87 29.00 11.19
C ILE A 61 5.71 30.51 11.07
N GLY A 62 6.14 31.27 12.09
CA GLY A 62 6.00 32.73 12.10
C GLY A 62 6.78 33.40 10.96
N LYS A 63 7.91 32.83 10.56
CA LYS A 63 8.73 33.33 9.45
C LYS A 63 8.18 32.96 8.08
N VAL A 64 7.64 31.76 7.91
CA VAL A 64 7.08 31.29 6.64
C VAL A 64 5.69 31.91 6.36
N LEU A 65 4.81 31.92 7.37
CA LEU A 65 3.39 32.26 7.19
C LEU A 65 3.02 33.67 7.64
N GLY A 66 3.94 34.38 8.30
CA GLY A 66 3.70 35.67 8.91
C GLY A 66 2.90 35.60 10.22
N GLY A 67 2.68 36.77 10.84
CA GLY A 67 2.10 36.89 12.18
C GLY A 67 0.59 36.63 12.29
N MET A 68 -0.14 36.49 11.17
CA MET A 68 -1.60 36.34 11.22
C MET A 68 -2.04 34.89 11.38
N GLY A 69 -2.05 34.41 12.62
CA GLY A 69 -2.91 33.31 13.09
C GLY A 69 -2.25 31.94 13.31
N GLY A 70 -0.97 31.78 12.98
CA GLY A 70 -0.17 30.60 13.36
C GLY A 70 -0.66 29.24 12.82
N TYR A 71 0.07 28.20 13.18
CA TYR A 71 -0.26 26.79 12.94
C TYR A 71 -0.99 26.23 14.17
N PRO A 72 -2.05 25.41 14.05
CA PRO A 72 -2.61 24.78 12.85
C PRO A 72 -3.74 25.58 12.18
N SER A 73 -4.07 26.78 12.66
CA SER A 73 -5.12 27.63 12.07
C SER A 73 -4.87 27.97 10.60
N TYR A 74 -3.60 28.04 10.19
CA TYR A 74 -3.22 28.11 8.77
C TYR A 74 -3.67 26.88 7.98
N LEU A 75 -3.49 25.65 8.48
CA LEU A 75 -3.98 24.44 7.80
C LEU A 75 -5.50 24.42 7.66
N LYS A 76 -6.24 24.86 8.70
CA LYS A 76 -7.70 24.96 8.63
C LYS A 76 -8.16 25.98 7.58
N ARG A 77 -7.44 27.09 7.42
CA ARG A 77 -7.71 28.07 6.36
C ARG A 77 -7.28 27.56 4.98
N TRP A 78 -6.14 26.89 4.90
CA TRP A 78 -5.63 26.23 3.69
C TRP A 78 -6.62 25.20 3.13
N SER A 79 -7.15 24.32 3.99
CA SER A 79 -8.18 23.34 3.60
C SER A 79 -9.49 24.00 3.12
N ARG A 80 -9.85 25.16 3.69
CA ARG A 80 -11.04 25.94 3.28
C ARG A 80 -10.83 26.80 2.04
N MET A 81 -9.60 27.25 1.77
CA MET A 81 -9.28 28.18 0.68
C MET A 81 -9.20 27.52 -0.70
N GLY A 82 -9.44 26.20 -0.81
CA GLY A 82 -9.68 25.55 -2.09
C GLY A 82 -8.58 25.83 -3.12
N GLN A 83 -7.44 25.15 -2.95
CA GLN A 83 -6.26 25.20 -3.83
C GLN A 83 -5.50 26.53 -3.86
N VAL A 84 -4.26 26.49 -3.38
CA VAL A 84 -3.26 27.53 -3.66
C VAL A 84 -2.16 26.95 -4.55
N SER A 85 -1.55 27.82 -5.34
CA SER A 85 -0.48 27.56 -6.30
C SER A 85 0.68 26.72 -5.73
N SER A 86 1.43 26.06 -6.60
CA SER A 86 2.62 25.25 -6.27
C SER A 86 3.66 26.00 -5.41
N SER A 87 3.76 27.33 -5.55
CA SER A 87 4.61 28.21 -4.72
C SER A 87 4.33 28.07 -3.20
N ASN A 88 3.09 27.78 -2.84
CA ASN A 88 2.68 27.68 -1.44
C ASN A 88 3.04 26.32 -0.84
N LEU A 89 3.20 25.27 -1.65
CA LEU A 89 3.64 23.96 -1.19
C LEU A 89 5.10 24.00 -0.72
N LYS A 90 5.99 24.64 -1.48
CA LYS A 90 7.40 24.82 -1.09
C LYS A 90 7.53 25.59 0.23
N SER A 91 6.67 26.59 0.43
CA SER A 91 6.63 27.35 1.70
C SER A 91 6.24 26.46 2.88
N LEU A 92 5.24 25.59 2.72
CA LEU A 92 4.83 24.63 3.75
C LEU A 92 5.99 23.69 4.16
N LEU A 93 6.81 23.26 3.21
CA LEU A 93 7.98 22.40 3.49
C LEU A 93 9.10 23.10 4.27
N LYS A 94 9.04 24.42 4.47
CA LYS A 94 9.98 25.18 5.31
C LYS A 94 9.55 25.26 6.77
N ILE A 95 8.37 24.74 7.12
CA ILE A 95 7.81 24.85 8.47
C ILE A 95 8.50 23.89 9.46
N GLY A 96 9.12 22.80 8.98
CA GLY A 96 9.74 21.81 9.85
C GLY A 96 8.74 21.00 10.69
N SER A 97 7.50 20.87 10.22
CA SER A 97 6.44 20.04 10.82
C SER A 97 6.09 18.93 9.86
N ILE A 98 6.00 17.70 10.38
CA ILE A 98 5.69 16.51 9.58
C ILE A 98 4.27 16.58 9.01
N GLU A 99 3.33 17.17 9.74
CA GLU A 99 1.97 17.36 9.29
C GLU A 99 1.88 18.30 8.08
N ALA A 100 2.77 19.29 7.97
CA ALA A 100 2.89 20.12 6.77
C ALA A 100 3.39 19.28 5.58
N VAL A 101 4.34 18.37 5.80
CA VAL A 101 4.82 17.44 4.76
C VAL A 101 3.70 16.52 4.29
N VAL A 102 2.92 15.95 5.22
CA VAL A 102 1.74 15.12 4.90
C VAL A 102 0.70 15.91 4.10
N ALA A 103 0.41 17.15 4.50
CA ALA A 103 -0.52 18.01 3.78
C ALA A 103 -0.06 18.30 2.34
N VAL A 104 1.25 18.53 2.15
CA VAL A 104 1.83 18.74 0.81
C VAL A 104 1.82 17.45 -0.01
N ALA A 105 2.16 16.30 0.57
CA ALA A 105 2.05 15.00 -0.09
C ALA A 105 0.62 14.77 -0.62
N ASN A 106 -0.39 15.03 0.22
CA ASN A 106 -1.81 14.88 -0.13
C ASN A 106 -2.37 15.95 -1.07
N SER A 107 -1.57 16.95 -1.47
CA SER A 107 -2.02 18.01 -2.36
C SER A 107 -2.27 17.49 -3.78
N GLN A 108 -3.42 17.86 -4.35
CA GLN A 108 -3.72 17.63 -5.78
C GLN A 108 -2.71 18.36 -6.69
N ASN A 109 -2.13 19.47 -6.22
CA ASN A 109 -1.15 20.29 -6.95
C ASN A 109 0.31 19.86 -6.74
N LEU A 110 0.56 18.69 -6.14
CA LEU A 110 1.91 18.13 -6.05
C LEU A 110 2.46 17.85 -7.45
N ASN A 111 3.72 18.21 -7.68
CA ASN A 111 4.40 18.08 -8.97
C ASN A 111 5.87 17.67 -8.78
N ASP A 112 6.58 17.49 -9.90
CA ASP A 112 7.98 17.02 -9.93
C ASP A 112 8.95 17.94 -9.17
N GLU A 113 8.70 19.25 -9.15
CA GLU A 113 9.56 20.20 -8.43
C GLU A 113 9.46 20.07 -6.91
N VAL A 114 8.35 19.52 -6.41
CA VAL A 114 8.04 19.47 -4.98
C VAL A 114 8.18 18.06 -4.42
N ILE A 115 7.98 17.01 -5.23
CA ILE A 115 8.02 15.62 -4.78
C ILE A 115 9.36 15.23 -4.12
N GLU A 116 10.48 15.68 -4.70
CA GLU A 116 11.81 15.46 -4.12
C GLU A 116 11.94 16.10 -2.74
N LEU A 117 11.42 17.31 -2.58
CA LEU A 117 11.45 18.04 -1.32
C LEU A 117 10.56 17.38 -0.26
N VAL A 118 9.38 16.89 -0.65
CA VAL A 118 8.47 16.15 0.23
C VAL A 118 9.17 14.89 0.74
N TRP A 119 9.74 14.09 -0.17
CA TRP A 119 10.42 12.86 0.20
C TRP A 119 11.63 13.13 1.10
N TRP A 120 12.41 14.15 0.78
CA TRP A 120 13.53 14.58 1.62
C TRP A 120 13.05 15.01 3.02
N CYS A 121 12.00 15.82 3.11
CA CYS A 121 11.43 16.28 4.38
C CYS A 121 10.87 15.14 5.24
N ALA A 122 10.43 14.04 4.62
CA ALA A 122 9.93 12.86 5.32
C ALA A 122 11.06 12.02 5.97
N THR A 123 12.33 12.25 5.62
CA THR A 123 13.47 11.43 6.07
C THR A 123 13.67 11.46 7.59
N ASN A 124 13.88 10.28 8.20
CA ASN A 124 14.03 10.05 9.65
C ASN A 124 12.82 10.51 10.47
N THR A 125 11.62 10.36 9.92
CA THR A 125 10.38 10.65 10.64
C THR A 125 9.55 9.38 10.77
N ASP A 126 8.74 9.29 11.82
CA ASP A 126 7.88 8.13 12.05
C ASP A 126 6.84 7.91 10.94
N GLN A 127 6.58 8.95 10.13
CA GLN A 127 5.63 8.92 9.02
C GLN A 127 6.28 8.68 7.66
N GLN A 128 7.60 8.45 7.59
CA GLN A 128 8.30 8.28 6.30
C GLN A 128 7.72 7.13 5.47
N ALA A 129 7.45 5.98 6.09
CA ALA A 129 6.86 4.83 5.40
C ALA A 129 5.41 5.10 4.96
N GLU A 130 4.63 5.82 5.77
CA GLU A 130 3.24 6.17 5.42
C GLU A 130 3.19 7.17 4.26
N ILE A 131 4.01 8.22 4.32
CA ILE A 131 4.17 9.18 3.22
C ILE A 131 4.66 8.46 1.97
N GLY A 132 5.65 7.56 2.08
CA GLY A 132 6.15 6.77 0.97
C GLY A 132 5.06 5.93 0.29
N ARG A 133 4.27 5.19 1.08
CA ARG A 133 3.13 4.43 0.56
C ARG A 133 2.14 5.34 -0.17
N PHE A 134 1.77 6.46 0.44
CA PHE A 134 0.85 7.41 -0.15
C PHE A 134 1.38 7.95 -1.49
N LEU A 135 2.64 8.39 -1.53
CA LEU A 135 3.26 8.94 -2.73
C LEU A 135 3.29 7.92 -3.88
N LEU A 136 3.55 6.65 -3.60
CA LEU A 136 3.53 5.58 -4.61
C LEU A 136 2.12 5.20 -5.12
N THR A 137 1.05 5.75 -4.55
CA THR A 137 -0.30 5.62 -5.13
C THR A 137 -0.52 6.50 -6.36
N ARG A 138 0.43 7.40 -6.66
CA ARG A 138 0.31 8.41 -7.72
C ARG A 138 1.19 8.02 -8.91
N ASP A 139 0.59 7.84 -10.07
CA ASP A 139 1.27 7.32 -11.27
C ASP A 139 2.53 8.13 -11.64
N PHE A 140 2.46 9.46 -11.66
CA PHE A 140 3.64 10.29 -12.00
C PHE A 140 4.81 10.12 -11.01
N VAL A 141 4.55 9.75 -9.75
CA VAL A 141 5.62 9.49 -8.78
C VAL A 141 6.32 8.18 -9.08
N VAL A 142 5.58 7.17 -9.55
CA VAL A 142 6.11 5.87 -9.96
C VAL A 142 7.07 6.03 -11.15
N GLU A 143 6.73 6.90 -12.08
CA GLU A 143 7.56 7.23 -13.25
C GLU A 143 8.78 8.11 -12.89
N HIS A 144 8.68 8.89 -11.81
CA HIS A 144 9.75 9.77 -11.35
C HIS A 144 10.89 8.99 -10.67
N PRO A 145 12.18 9.43 -10.76
CA PRO A 145 13.31 8.79 -10.06
C PRO A 145 13.12 8.63 -8.54
N VAL A 146 12.34 9.52 -7.92
CA VAL A 146 11.97 9.45 -6.50
C VAL A 146 11.14 8.21 -6.18
N GLY A 147 10.28 7.74 -7.09
CA GLY A 147 9.49 6.52 -6.90
C GLY A 147 10.38 5.32 -6.57
N LYS A 148 11.51 5.15 -7.28
CA LYS A 148 12.48 4.09 -6.99
C LYS A 148 13.12 4.22 -5.62
N GLN A 149 13.44 5.45 -5.20
CA GLN A 149 14.01 5.71 -3.87
C GLN A 149 13.01 5.34 -2.77
N ILE A 150 11.74 5.73 -2.95
CA ILE A 150 10.66 5.40 -2.02
C ILE A 150 10.46 3.88 -1.96
N ALA A 151 10.40 3.20 -3.12
CA ALA A 151 10.21 1.77 -3.18
C ALA A 151 11.34 0.99 -2.49
N ASN A 152 12.59 1.40 -2.70
CA ASN A 152 13.74 0.80 -2.02
C ASN A 152 13.68 1.00 -0.51
N TYR A 153 13.35 2.21 -0.04
CA TYR A 153 13.16 2.47 1.38
C TYR A 153 12.04 1.58 1.97
N LEU A 154 10.88 1.51 1.31
CA LEU A 154 9.78 0.69 1.78
C LEU A 154 10.13 -0.80 1.82
N LEU A 155 10.90 -1.28 0.83
CA LEU A 155 11.39 -2.65 0.78
C LEU A 155 12.31 -2.98 1.97
N GLU A 156 13.18 -2.06 2.35
CA GLU A 156 14.04 -2.17 3.55
C GLU A 156 13.24 -2.04 4.84
N PHE A 157 12.15 -1.28 4.84
CA PHE A 157 11.29 -1.06 6.00
C PHE A 157 10.28 -2.20 6.23
N LEU A 158 9.94 -2.98 5.20
CA LEU A 158 8.96 -4.08 5.26
C LEU A 158 9.14 -5.05 6.46
N PRO A 159 10.36 -5.49 6.83
CA PRO A 159 10.56 -6.36 7.99
C PRO A 159 10.09 -5.77 9.33
N PHE A 160 10.01 -4.45 9.43
CA PHE A 160 9.57 -3.71 10.62
C PHE A 160 8.07 -3.37 10.60
N THR A 161 7.35 -3.83 9.57
CA THR A 161 5.90 -3.60 9.45
C THR A 161 5.13 -4.78 10.06
N ASP A 162 4.43 -4.50 11.16
CA ASP A 162 3.58 -5.47 11.85
C ASP A 162 2.16 -5.54 11.29
N ASP A 163 1.64 -4.40 10.81
CA ASP A 163 0.29 -4.33 10.28
C ASP A 163 0.16 -5.10 8.96
N THR A 164 -0.83 -6.00 8.92
CA THR A 164 -1.02 -6.91 7.79
C THR A 164 -1.46 -6.18 6.53
N THR A 165 -2.35 -5.20 6.67
CA THR A 165 -2.84 -4.42 5.54
C THR A 165 -1.71 -3.61 4.93
N GLN A 166 -0.88 -2.97 5.75
CA GLN A 166 0.31 -2.26 5.31
C GLN A 166 1.33 -3.17 4.61
N LEU A 167 1.50 -4.42 5.05
CA LEU A 167 2.38 -5.38 4.36
C LEU A 167 1.87 -5.70 2.96
N ILE A 168 0.56 -5.95 2.83
CA ILE A 168 -0.07 -6.24 1.53
C ILE A 168 0.06 -5.01 0.63
N ASP A 169 -0.34 -3.84 1.12
CA ASP A 169 -0.33 -2.58 0.36
C ASP A 169 1.08 -2.19 -0.06
N THR A 170 2.05 -2.26 0.86
CA THR A 170 3.45 -1.96 0.54
C THR A 170 3.97 -2.91 -0.52
N THR A 171 3.68 -4.22 -0.40
CA THR A 171 4.09 -5.21 -1.42
C THR A 171 3.47 -4.89 -2.77
N ASN A 172 2.16 -4.61 -2.80
CA ASN A 172 1.46 -4.23 -4.02
C ASN A 172 2.07 -2.96 -4.67
N LEU A 173 2.40 -1.95 -3.87
CA LEU A 173 2.94 -0.67 -4.33
C LEU A 173 4.37 -0.80 -4.88
N VAL A 174 5.26 -1.55 -4.22
CA VAL A 174 6.65 -1.71 -4.68
C VAL A 174 6.77 -2.62 -5.91
N LEU A 175 5.76 -3.45 -6.17
CA LEU A 175 5.71 -4.33 -7.35
C LEU A 175 5.27 -3.62 -8.63
N GLN A 176 4.95 -2.32 -8.58
CA GLN A 176 4.72 -1.52 -9.77
C GLN A 176 5.93 -1.53 -10.71
N GLU A 177 5.67 -1.33 -12.01
CA GLU A 177 6.68 -1.48 -13.04
C GLU A 177 7.87 -0.54 -12.81
N GLY A 178 9.09 -1.06 -13.00
CA GLY A 178 10.33 -0.29 -12.91
C GLY A 178 10.78 0.15 -11.50
N LEU A 179 9.98 -0.06 -10.44
CA LEU A 179 10.32 0.41 -9.09
C LEU A 179 11.40 -0.42 -8.39
N ILE A 180 11.31 -1.75 -8.48
CA ILE A 180 12.27 -2.67 -7.84
C ILE A 180 12.85 -3.68 -8.85
N SER A 181 14.06 -4.18 -8.56
CA SER A 181 14.73 -5.18 -9.39
C SER A 181 14.03 -6.54 -9.34
N GLN A 182 14.24 -7.37 -10.37
CA GLN A 182 13.72 -8.74 -10.41
C GLN A 182 14.22 -9.57 -9.21
N GLU A 183 15.48 -9.41 -8.82
CA GLU A 183 16.04 -10.06 -7.62
C GLU A 183 15.25 -9.71 -6.35
N SER A 184 14.83 -8.45 -6.20
CA SER A 184 14.00 -8.00 -5.08
C SER A 184 12.61 -8.62 -5.13
N LYS A 185 12.01 -8.75 -6.32
CA LYS A 185 10.73 -9.46 -6.52
C LYS A 185 10.86 -10.92 -6.11
N ASP A 186 11.89 -11.62 -6.56
CA ASP A 186 12.10 -13.04 -6.26
C ASP A 186 12.32 -13.27 -4.76
N ARG A 187 13.05 -12.36 -4.10
CA ARG A 187 13.25 -12.37 -2.64
C ARG A 187 11.92 -12.18 -1.90
N LEU A 188 11.11 -11.21 -2.28
CA LEU A 188 9.78 -10.99 -1.69
C LEU A 188 8.85 -12.18 -1.91
N TRP A 189 8.85 -12.77 -3.11
CA TRP A 189 8.06 -13.94 -3.43
C TRP A 189 8.42 -15.14 -2.54
N LYS A 190 9.72 -15.39 -2.35
CA LYS A 190 10.22 -16.43 -1.43
C LYS A 190 9.78 -16.19 0.01
N GLN A 191 9.83 -14.94 0.49
CA GLN A 191 9.30 -14.59 1.82
C GLN A 191 7.78 -14.83 1.91
N GLY A 192 7.05 -14.55 0.83
CA GLY A 192 5.61 -14.76 0.72
C GLY A 192 5.17 -16.21 0.96
N GLN A 193 6.02 -17.19 0.63
CA GLN A 193 5.75 -18.60 0.90
C GLN A 193 5.57 -18.92 2.39
N ARG A 194 6.16 -18.10 3.26
CA ARG A 194 6.00 -18.16 4.72
C ARG A 194 4.97 -17.14 5.23
N LYS A 195 4.99 -15.91 4.70
CA LYS A 195 4.10 -14.81 5.09
C LYS A 195 3.16 -14.45 3.94
N THR A 196 1.97 -15.07 3.92
CA THR A 196 1.02 -15.00 2.79
C THR A 196 0.56 -13.59 2.45
N ALA A 197 0.62 -12.63 3.37
CA ALA A 197 0.36 -11.21 3.10
C ALA A 197 1.17 -10.67 1.91
N PHE A 198 2.43 -11.09 1.75
CA PHE A 198 3.22 -10.70 0.59
C PHE A 198 2.64 -11.28 -0.71
N LEU A 199 2.25 -12.56 -0.71
CA LEU A 199 1.63 -13.18 -1.88
C LEU A 199 0.32 -12.50 -2.28
N VAL A 200 -0.46 -11.98 -1.32
CA VAL A 200 -1.65 -11.17 -1.63
C VAL A 200 -1.27 -9.94 -2.44
N GLY A 201 -0.21 -9.23 -2.04
CA GLY A 201 0.28 -8.08 -2.81
C GLY A 201 0.73 -8.44 -4.22
N PHE A 202 1.30 -9.65 -4.42
CA PHE A 202 1.64 -10.15 -5.75
C PHE A 202 0.40 -10.45 -6.61
N ILE A 203 -0.56 -11.21 -6.10
CA ILE A 203 -1.74 -11.61 -6.91
C ILE A 203 -2.62 -10.40 -7.28
N GLU A 204 -2.57 -9.32 -6.50
CA GLU A 204 -3.27 -8.08 -6.84
C GLU A 204 -2.56 -7.23 -7.88
N ARG A 205 -1.21 -7.21 -7.88
CA ARG A 205 -0.43 -6.33 -8.75
C ARG A 205 0.03 -7.02 -10.04
N MET A 206 0.48 -8.26 -9.95
CA MET A 206 1.23 -8.95 -11.00
C MET A 206 0.39 -10.02 -11.71
N LYS A 207 -0.87 -9.72 -12.05
CA LYS A 207 -1.85 -10.71 -12.56
C LYS A 207 -1.32 -11.62 -13.67
N ASP A 208 -0.55 -11.06 -14.61
CA ASP A 208 -0.03 -11.75 -15.79
C ASP A 208 1.51 -11.89 -15.79
N SER A 209 2.15 -11.68 -14.64
CA SER A 209 3.63 -11.69 -14.51
C SER A 209 4.12 -12.26 -13.18
N LEU A 210 3.33 -13.14 -12.56
CA LEU A 210 3.71 -13.83 -11.32
C LEU A 210 4.97 -14.67 -11.52
N PRO A 211 5.87 -14.74 -10.51
CA PRO A 211 7.07 -15.56 -10.57
C PRO A 211 6.77 -17.06 -10.74
N ASN A 212 7.35 -17.68 -11.77
CA ASN A 212 7.19 -19.11 -12.06
C ASN A 212 8.35 -19.96 -11.51
N ASN A 213 8.51 -19.99 -10.18
CA ASN A 213 9.62 -20.72 -9.56
C ASN A 213 9.45 -22.25 -9.58
N ASP A 214 8.20 -22.73 -9.72
CA ASP A 214 7.86 -24.15 -9.64
C ASP A 214 7.72 -24.82 -11.02
N GLY A 215 8.06 -24.10 -12.11
CA GLY A 215 7.92 -24.61 -13.48
C GLY A 215 6.48 -24.98 -13.84
N THR A 216 5.51 -24.21 -13.34
CA THR A 216 4.11 -24.39 -13.70
C THR A 216 3.94 -24.14 -15.20
N VAL A 217 3.21 -25.03 -15.85
CA VAL A 217 2.93 -24.97 -17.29
C VAL A 217 1.44 -24.71 -17.52
N ALA A 218 1.12 -24.18 -18.70
CA ALA A 218 -0.25 -24.07 -19.17
C ALA A 218 -0.94 -25.44 -19.27
N LEU A 219 -2.25 -25.47 -19.05
CA LEU A 219 -3.09 -26.65 -19.27
C LEU A 219 -3.74 -26.56 -20.65
N SER A 220 -3.79 -27.67 -21.38
CA SER A 220 -4.49 -27.77 -22.66
C SER A 220 -5.99 -28.02 -22.44
N LEU A 221 -6.70 -27.00 -21.96
CA LEU A 221 -8.15 -27.04 -21.82
C LEU A 221 -8.78 -26.56 -23.14
N ASN A 222 -9.37 -27.48 -23.91
CA ASN A 222 -9.98 -27.18 -25.21
C ASN A 222 -11.36 -26.51 -25.07
N ASN A 223 -11.43 -25.41 -24.31
CA ASN A 223 -12.69 -24.69 -24.09
C ASN A 223 -12.44 -23.20 -23.82
N LYS A 224 -13.10 -22.33 -24.60
CA LYS A 224 -13.03 -20.87 -24.44
C LYS A 224 -13.42 -20.40 -23.05
N GLU A 225 -14.33 -21.11 -22.39
CA GLU A 225 -14.72 -20.80 -21.01
C GLU A 225 -13.58 -21.05 -20.00
N LEU A 226 -12.50 -21.73 -20.38
CA LEU A 226 -11.38 -22.04 -19.48
C LEU A 226 -10.08 -21.34 -19.89
N ASP A 227 -10.11 -20.47 -20.90
CA ASP A 227 -8.91 -19.76 -21.39
C ASP A 227 -8.24 -18.91 -20.29
N CYS A 228 -9.03 -18.32 -19.39
CA CYS A 228 -8.51 -17.50 -18.29
C CYS A 228 -7.78 -18.30 -17.21
N VAL A 229 -8.00 -19.62 -17.16
CA VAL A 229 -7.34 -20.52 -16.20
C VAL A 229 -6.30 -21.42 -16.85
N SER A 230 -6.40 -21.66 -18.16
CA SER A 230 -5.54 -22.58 -18.89
C SER A 230 -4.13 -22.03 -19.13
N SER A 231 -3.97 -20.70 -19.18
CA SER A 231 -2.65 -20.08 -19.37
C SER A 231 -1.67 -20.40 -18.23
N GLU A 232 -0.36 -20.29 -18.51
CA GLU A 232 0.69 -20.47 -17.51
C GLU A 232 0.46 -19.56 -16.29
N GLN A 233 0.21 -18.27 -16.54
CA GLN A 233 -0.01 -17.27 -15.49
C GLN A 233 -1.34 -17.49 -14.76
N GLY A 234 -2.39 -17.94 -15.46
CA GLY A 234 -3.64 -18.37 -14.84
C GLY A 234 -3.41 -19.53 -13.86
N GLN A 235 -2.61 -20.53 -14.25
CA GLN A 235 -2.26 -21.64 -13.37
C GLN A 235 -1.42 -21.22 -12.16
N ILE A 236 -0.43 -20.34 -12.35
CA ILE A 236 0.36 -19.79 -11.23
C ILE A 236 -0.54 -19.01 -10.27
N MET A 237 -1.45 -18.19 -10.80
CA MET A 237 -2.42 -17.42 -10.03
C MET A 237 -3.29 -18.33 -9.16
N LEU A 238 -3.94 -19.34 -9.75
CA LEU A 238 -4.84 -20.24 -9.03
C LEU A 238 -4.09 -21.07 -7.96
N LYS A 239 -2.90 -21.59 -8.28
CA LYS A 239 -2.07 -22.32 -7.32
C LYS A 239 -1.64 -21.42 -6.15
N THR A 240 -1.28 -20.17 -6.43
CA THR A 240 -0.91 -19.19 -5.40
C THR A 240 -2.09 -18.87 -4.50
N ILE A 241 -3.27 -18.62 -5.06
CA ILE A 241 -4.51 -18.40 -4.30
C ILE A 241 -4.83 -19.61 -3.43
N ALA A 242 -4.77 -20.83 -3.98
CA ALA A 242 -5.02 -22.06 -3.23
C ALA A 242 -4.06 -22.20 -2.04
N HIS A 243 -2.78 -21.87 -2.22
CA HIS A 243 -1.77 -21.87 -1.17
C HIS A 243 -2.04 -20.83 -0.07
N ILE A 244 -2.41 -19.60 -0.45
CA ILE A 244 -2.77 -18.54 0.51
C ILE A 244 -3.95 -19.00 1.37
N LEU A 245 -5.01 -19.49 0.73
CA LEU A 245 -6.23 -19.93 1.41
C LEU A 245 -5.97 -21.13 2.36
N LYS A 246 -5.05 -22.05 2.02
CA LYS A 246 -4.65 -23.15 2.92
C LYS A 246 -3.97 -22.67 4.20
N LYS A 247 -3.24 -21.56 4.13
CA LYS A 247 -2.45 -21.01 5.24
C LYS A 247 -3.14 -19.85 5.97
N ILE A 248 -4.40 -19.54 5.65
CA ILE A 248 -5.05 -18.33 6.13
C ILE A 248 -5.13 -18.24 7.66
N ASN A 249 -4.66 -17.13 8.21
CA ASN A 249 -4.63 -16.87 9.66
C ASN A 249 -5.03 -15.43 10.04
N GLN A 250 -5.33 -14.59 9.05
CA GLN A 250 -5.66 -13.17 9.21
C GLN A 250 -6.81 -12.83 8.26
N GLU A 251 -7.76 -12.01 8.71
CA GLU A 251 -8.98 -11.71 7.94
C GLU A 251 -8.70 -10.93 6.65
N TYR A 252 -7.83 -9.93 6.69
CA TYR A 252 -7.54 -9.09 5.52
C TYR A 252 -6.87 -9.85 4.38
N VAL A 253 -6.03 -10.84 4.72
CA VAL A 253 -5.46 -11.78 3.73
C VAL A 253 -6.58 -12.57 3.07
N LEU A 254 -7.62 -12.96 3.82
CA LEU A 254 -8.73 -13.76 3.30
C LEU A 254 -9.59 -12.92 2.36
N TYR A 255 -10.07 -11.78 2.86
CA TYR A 255 -10.95 -10.89 2.11
C TYR A 255 -10.36 -10.55 0.75
N ARG A 256 -9.12 -10.04 0.74
CA ARG A 256 -8.43 -9.63 -0.49
C ARG A 256 -8.16 -10.79 -1.43
N THR A 257 -7.80 -11.96 -0.91
CA THR A 257 -7.60 -13.17 -1.75
C THR A 257 -8.90 -13.61 -2.42
N LEU A 258 -10.03 -13.59 -1.70
CA LEU A 258 -11.33 -13.96 -2.27
C LEU A 258 -11.79 -12.94 -3.32
N GLU A 259 -11.56 -11.65 -3.08
CA GLU A 259 -11.84 -10.59 -4.07
C GLU A 259 -11.02 -10.75 -5.35
N VAL A 260 -9.72 -11.04 -5.24
CA VAL A 260 -8.87 -11.30 -6.41
C VAL A 260 -9.36 -12.53 -7.16
N LEU A 261 -9.70 -13.62 -6.44
CA LEU A 261 -10.17 -14.85 -7.06
C LEU A 261 -11.44 -14.63 -7.89
N GLY A 262 -12.46 -13.98 -7.31
CA GLY A 262 -13.70 -13.66 -8.02
C GLY A 262 -13.47 -12.76 -9.23
N LYS A 263 -12.64 -11.72 -9.08
CA LYS A 263 -12.30 -10.81 -10.20
C LYS A 263 -11.53 -11.50 -11.31
N CYS A 264 -10.60 -12.41 -10.98
CA CYS A 264 -9.83 -13.16 -11.97
C CYS A 264 -10.72 -14.07 -12.83
N LEU A 265 -11.77 -14.64 -12.23
CA LEU A 265 -12.64 -15.63 -12.88
C LEU A 265 -14.01 -15.07 -13.27
N SER A 266 -14.19 -13.75 -13.21
CA SER A 266 -15.48 -13.09 -13.39
C SER A 266 -16.22 -13.59 -14.64
N HIS A 267 -17.54 -13.78 -14.50
CA HIS A 267 -18.40 -14.20 -15.59
C HIS A 267 -19.67 -13.32 -15.61
N PRO A 268 -20.15 -12.84 -16.77
CA PRO A 268 -21.26 -11.88 -16.84
C PRO A 268 -22.57 -12.35 -16.18
N MET A 269 -22.79 -13.66 -16.12
CA MET A 269 -23.99 -14.27 -15.54
C MET A 269 -23.84 -14.70 -14.08
N ILE A 270 -22.65 -14.52 -13.48
CA ILE A 270 -22.38 -14.88 -12.09
C ILE A 270 -22.26 -13.60 -11.26
N HIS A 271 -22.90 -13.59 -10.10
CA HIS A 271 -22.87 -12.47 -9.17
C HIS A 271 -22.47 -12.93 -7.77
N PRO A 272 -21.72 -12.12 -7.00
CA PRO A 272 -21.32 -12.51 -5.66
C PRO A 272 -22.49 -12.60 -4.68
N TYR A 273 -22.53 -13.68 -3.89
CA TYR A 273 -23.48 -13.87 -2.78
C TYR A 273 -22.78 -13.94 -1.42
N ASP A 274 -23.60 -13.85 -0.37
CA ASP A 274 -23.22 -13.99 1.05
C ASP A 274 -23.21 -15.44 1.54
N GLN A 275 -23.72 -16.39 0.74
CA GLN A 275 -23.84 -17.80 1.08
C GLN A 275 -23.32 -18.68 -0.05
N ILE A 276 -22.47 -19.66 0.28
CA ILE A 276 -21.85 -20.57 -0.68
C ILE A 276 -22.88 -21.44 -1.43
N ASP A 277 -23.95 -21.87 -0.75
CA ASP A 277 -25.01 -22.69 -1.37
C ASP A 277 -25.77 -21.94 -2.47
N LYS A 278 -25.93 -20.61 -2.34
CA LYS A 278 -26.56 -19.78 -3.38
C LYS A 278 -25.65 -19.69 -4.61
N LEU A 279 -24.34 -19.56 -4.41
CA LEU A 279 -23.36 -19.57 -5.50
C LEU A 279 -23.35 -20.91 -6.23
N GLN A 280 -23.37 -22.03 -5.51
CA GLN A 280 -23.43 -23.37 -6.12
C GLN A 280 -24.70 -23.56 -6.97
N LYS A 281 -25.85 -23.09 -6.49
CA LYS A 281 -27.11 -23.10 -7.27
C LYS A 281 -27.02 -22.20 -8.50
N GLN A 282 -26.41 -21.02 -8.36
CA GLN A 282 -26.23 -20.10 -9.48
C GLN A 282 -25.28 -20.67 -10.54
N SER A 283 -24.14 -21.23 -10.14
CA SER A 283 -23.17 -21.83 -11.07
C SER A 283 -23.78 -22.99 -11.84
N GLN A 284 -24.55 -23.86 -11.18
CA GLN A 284 -25.29 -24.94 -11.82
C GLN A 284 -26.32 -24.40 -12.83
N SER A 285 -27.14 -23.43 -12.45
CA SER A 285 -28.15 -22.84 -13.35
C SER A 285 -27.52 -22.16 -14.56
N VAL A 286 -26.36 -21.51 -14.40
CA VAL A 286 -25.64 -20.89 -15.51
C VAL A 286 -25.02 -21.95 -16.41
N LEU A 287 -24.45 -23.03 -15.86
CA LEU A 287 -23.91 -24.15 -16.62
C LEU A 287 -24.99 -24.78 -17.53
N GLU A 288 -26.19 -25.02 -16.97
CA GLU A 288 -27.34 -25.54 -17.71
C GLU A 288 -27.78 -24.60 -18.84
N LYS A 289 -27.81 -23.28 -18.59
CA LYS A 289 -28.13 -22.27 -19.61
C LYS A 289 -27.11 -22.21 -20.74
N LEU A 290 -25.84 -22.52 -20.44
CA LEU A 290 -24.78 -22.62 -21.46
C LEU A 290 -24.86 -23.94 -22.25
N GLY A 291 -25.75 -24.87 -21.86
CA GLY A 291 -25.88 -26.19 -22.50
C GLY A 291 -24.62 -27.05 -22.36
N ARG A 292 -23.89 -26.89 -21.24
CA ARG A 292 -22.65 -27.61 -20.95
C ARG A 292 -22.88 -28.57 -19.78
N ASP A 293 -22.07 -29.62 -19.74
CA ASP A 293 -22.00 -30.58 -18.63
C ASP A 293 -20.53 -30.88 -18.35
N ASP A 294 -19.86 -29.89 -17.75
CA ASP A 294 -18.41 -29.89 -17.54
C ASP A 294 -18.11 -29.37 -16.13
N GLU A 295 -17.56 -30.24 -15.29
CA GLU A 295 -17.24 -29.94 -13.90
C GLU A 295 -16.21 -28.81 -13.76
N GLN A 296 -15.28 -28.66 -14.71
CA GLN A 296 -14.29 -27.58 -14.68
C GLN A 296 -14.95 -26.22 -14.96
N ILE A 297 -15.88 -26.17 -15.92
CA ILE A 297 -16.66 -24.95 -16.16
C ILE A 297 -17.49 -24.61 -14.93
N GLN A 298 -18.12 -25.61 -14.30
CA GLN A 298 -18.88 -25.40 -13.07
C GLN A 298 -18.01 -24.85 -11.93
N ALA A 299 -16.82 -25.42 -11.75
CA ALA A 299 -15.84 -24.97 -10.77
C ALA A 299 -15.42 -23.52 -11.04
N ARG A 300 -15.11 -23.16 -12.29
CA ARG A 300 -14.83 -21.76 -12.65
C ARG A 300 -16.00 -20.85 -12.33
N LEU A 301 -17.22 -21.20 -12.72
CA LEU A 301 -18.43 -20.40 -12.46
C LEU A 301 -18.69 -20.22 -10.97
N LEU A 302 -18.45 -21.24 -10.14
CA LEU A 302 -18.53 -21.13 -8.69
C LEU A 302 -17.53 -20.09 -8.17
N LEU A 303 -16.27 -20.19 -8.60
CA LEU A 303 -15.20 -19.29 -8.16
C LEU A 303 -15.38 -17.85 -8.67
N ALA A 304 -16.03 -17.66 -9.81
CA ALA A 304 -16.33 -16.34 -10.39
C ALA A 304 -17.21 -15.46 -9.47
N GLY A 305 -18.01 -16.07 -8.59
CA GLY A 305 -18.86 -15.36 -7.63
C GLY A 305 -18.29 -15.29 -6.22
N VAL A 306 -17.09 -15.83 -5.99
CA VAL A 306 -16.41 -15.74 -4.70
C VAL A 306 -16.02 -14.29 -4.40
N SER A 307 -16.26 -13.86 -3.17
CA SER A 307 -15.93 -12.52 -2.66
C SER A 307 -15.83 -12.56 -1.15
N GLU A 308 -15.40 -11.46 -0.53
CA GLU A 308 -15.36 -11.34 0.93
C GLU A 308 -16.74 -11.53 1.59
N ARG A 309 -17.84 -11.28 0.84
CA ARG A 309 -19.23 -11.37 1.33
C ARG A 309 -19.57 -12.73 1.93
N LEU A 310 -18.91 -13.78 1.48
CA LEU A 310 -19.10 -15.15 1.98
C LEU A 310 -18.62 -15.34 3.42
N VAL A 311 -17.73 -14.47 3.91
CA VAL A 311 -16.98 -14.70 5.15
C VAL A 311 -17.09 -13.55 6.14
N VAL A 312 -17.32 -12.31 5.68
CA VAL A 312 -17.34 -11.10 6.53
C VAL A 312 -18.32 -11.24 7.70
N SER A 313 -19.57 -11.63 7.43
CA SER A 313 -20.60 -11.75 8.47
C SER A 313 -20.21 -12.76 9.56
N THR A 314 -19.60 -13.88 9.16
CA THR A 314 -19.16 -14.92 10.09
C THR A 314 -17.95 -14.48 10.91
N ILE A 315 -16.98 -13.81 10.28
CA ILE A 315 -15.79 -13.31 10.98
C ILE A 315 -16.18 -12.21 11.98
N SER A 316 -16.94 -11.21 11.56
CA SER A 316 -17.38 -10.12 12.43
C SER A 316 -18.21 -10.61 13.62
N ALA A 317 -19.11 -11.58 13.40
CA ALA A 317 -19.96 -12.11 14.47
C ALA A 317 -19.19 -12.90 15.55
N HIS A 318 -18.03 -13.47 15.22
CA HIS A 318 -17.28 -14.36 16.11
C HIS A 318 -15.91 -13.85 16.51
N GLY A 319 -15.48 -12.67 16.01
CA GLY A 319 -14.16 -12.10 16.29
C GLY A 319 -13.02 -13.06 15.93
N LEU A 320 -13.12 -13.73 14.77
CA LEU A 320 -12.20 -14.83 14.43
C LEU A 320 -10.78 -14.31 14.13
N ALA A 321 -9.79 -14.97 14.72
CA ALA A 321 -8.38 -14.73 14.43
C ALA A 321 -7.59 -16.05 14.33
N GLY A 322 -6.46 -16.02 13.62
CA GLY A 322 -5.55 -17.16 13.53
C GLY A 322 -6.19 -18.40 12.90
N SER A 323 -5.88 -19.57 13.47
CA SER A 323 -6.38 -20.86 12.95
C SER A 323 -7.91 -21.04 13.11
N ALA A 324 -8.57 -20.24 13.95
CA ALA A 324 -10.01 -20.30 14.14
C ALA A 324 -10.79 -19.89 12.89
N ILE A 325 -10.23 -18.98 12.08
CA ILE A 325 -10.79 -18.57 10.78
C ILE A 325 -11.03 -19.81 9.91
N ARG A 326 -9.99 -20.63 9.70
CA ARG A 326 -10.09 -21.84 8.86
C ARG A 326 -11.11 -22.83 9.41
N LYS A 327 -11.07 -23.10 10.71
CA LYS A 327 -11.96 -24.07 11.36
C LYS A 327 -13.44 -23.68 11.24
N LYS A 328 -13.76 -22.40 11.44
CA LYS A 328 -15.14 -21.93 11.37
C LYS A 328 -15.66 -21.83 9.93
N LEU A 329 -14.79 -21.46 9.00
CA LEU A 329 -15.13 -21.27 7.59
C LEU A 329 -14.91 -22.52 6.72
N VAL A 330 -14.72 -23.72 7.29
CA VAL A 330 -14.52 -24.97 6.53
C VAL A 330 -15.60 -25.15 5.46
N HIS A 331 -16.86 -24.93 5.81
CA HIS A 331 -18.00 -25.08 4.89
C HIS A 331 -17.95 -24.14 3.67
N VAL A 332 -17.26 -23.00 3.78
CA VAL A 332 -17.05 -22.06 2.67
C VAL A 332 -15.74 -22.35 1.94
N LEU A 333 -14.66 -22.61 2.68
CA LEU A 333 -13.31 -22.75 2.11
C LEU A 333 -13.11 -24.09 1.40
N THR A 334 -13.75 -25.17 1.85
CA THR A 334 -13.60 -26.50 1.23
C THR A 334 -14.11 -26.51 -0.22
N PRO A 335 -15.35 -26.08 -0.53
CA PRO A 335 -15.82 -26.02 -1.91
C PRO A 335 -14.93 -25.16 -2.83
N ILE A 336 -14.39 -24.06 -2.31
CA ILE A 336 -13.48 -23.17 -3.04
C ILE A 336 -12.15 -23.89 -3.33
N GLN A 337 -11.59 -24.59 -2.34
CA GLN A 337 -10.34 -25.35 -2.50
C GLN A 337 -10.51 -26.53 -3.46
N ASP A 338 -11.64 -27.22 -3.43
CA ASP A 338 -11.93 -28.33 -4.33
C ASP A 338 -12.07 -27.85 -5.78
N ALA A 339 -12.78 -26.73 -6.00
CA ALA A 339 -12.86 -26.10 -7.31
C ALA A 339 -11.48 -25.62 -7.82
N LEU A 340 -10.66 -25.00 -6.96
CA LEU A 340 -9.29 -24.61 -7.32
C LEU A 340 -8.43 -25.82 -7.68
N LYS A 341 -8.56 -26.93 -6.93
CA LYS A 341 -7.84 -28.18 -7.21
C LYS A 341 -8.26 -28.76 -8.56
N LEU A 342 -9.55 -28.77 -8.87
CA LEU A 342 -10.06 -29.26 -10.15
C LEU A 342 -9.49 -28.45 -11.34
N LEU A 343 -9.36 -27.13 -11.19
CA LEU A 343 -8.84 -26.24 -12.24
C LEU A 343 -7.31 -26.20 -12.35
N THR A 344 -6.58 -26.78 -11.40
CA THR A 344 -5.11 -26.76 -11.35
C THR A 344 -4.47 -28.15 -11.47
N THR A 345 -5.30 -29.19 -11.58
CA THR A 345 -4.86 -30.55 -11.86
C THR A 345 -4.89 -30.76 -13.38
N PRO A 346 -3.80 -31.25 -13.98
CA PRO A 346 -3.72 -31.48 -15.43
C PRO A 346 -4.65 -32.58 -15.93
#